data_AF-A0A6N9Q0Z2-F1
#
_entry.id   AF-A0A6N9Q0Z2-F1
#
_cell.length_a   1.000
_cell.length_b   1.000
_cell.length_c   1.000
_cell.angle_alpha   90.00
_cell.angle_beta   90.00
_cell.angle_gamma   90.00
#
_symmetry.space_group_name_H-M   'P 1'
#
loop_
_entity.id
_entity.type
_entity.pdbx_description
1 polymer ?
#
loop_
_entity_poly.entity_id
_entity_poly.type
_entity_poly.pdbx_seq_one_letter_code
_entity_poly.pdbx_strand_id
1 'polypeptide(L)'
;MFDQSFKLPDRKKEGDFFHINQAIEKFSDLIIELDQKKDLPDKYIRIKLLAEAFIISLNELEQSVFSSKKYSKKIHTTYEEDMDAAELKDYYLHVYYYKNSFIRIFSILDKLGYFLNDLFDLKTEQVKSRFSYYTALRQMYDLKKHPTLQKLLYHIKLEYKEPMNHLRKKRNLEIHYINVEMLDDLAKTDDVSEEKVTVENLANNVYILQQGYKMVCLSLIEVFDYANQLLQKQLEHT
;
A
#
# COMPACT_ATOMS: atom_id res chain seq x y z
N MET A 1 -24.67 -6.39 16.30
CA MET A 1 -25.46 -5.49 15.45
C MET A 1 -24.48 -4.46 14.91
N PHE A 2 -23.97 -4.65 13.69
CA PHE A 2 -23.02 -3.71 13.09
C PHE A 2 -23.75 -2.43 12.71
N ASP A 3 -23.24 -1.30 13.19
CA ASP A 3 -23.77 0.03 12.97
C ASP A 3 -23.85 0.34 11.46
N GLN A 4 -25.07 0.59 10.98
CA GLN A 4 -25.39 0.98 9.60
C GLN A 4 -25.02 2.46 9.30
N SER A 5 -24.37 3.18 10.22
CA SER A 5 -24.01 4.59 10.05
C SER A 5 -22.73 4.86 9.24
N PHE A 6 -21.97 3.84 8.83
CA PHE A 6 -20.78 4.03 8.00
C PHE A 6 -21.13 4.20 6.51
N LYS A 7 -21.88 5.27 6.18
CA LYS A 7 -21.95 5.76 4.81
C LYS A 7 -20.72 6.62 4.54
N LEU A 8 -19.72 6.03 3.89
CA LEU A 8 -18.67 6.81 3.25
C LEU A 8 -19.33 7.75 2.23
N PRO A 9 -18.86 9.00 2.09
CA PRO A 9 -19.38 9.90 1.08
C PRO A 9 -19.21 9.29 -0.32
N ASP A 10 -20.16 9.57 -1.22
CA ASP A 10 -20.06 9.15 -2.61
C ASP A 10 -18.72 9.63 -3.20
N ARG A 11 -17.95 8.68 -3.73
CA ARG A 11 -16.60 8.95 -4.22
C ARG A 11 -16.67 9.80 -5.50
N LYS A 12 -15.91 10.90 -5.53
CA LYS A 12 -15.71 11.67 -6.75
C LYS A 12 -14.95 10.80 -7.76
N LYS A 13 -15.37 10.83 -9.03
CA LYS A 13 -14.71 10.13 -10.15
C LYS A 13 -13.46 10.90 -10.63
N GLU A 14 -12.59 11.27 -9.70
CA GLU A 14 -11.45 12.16 -9.93
C GLU A 14 -10.27 11.75 -9.03
N GLY A 15 -9.05 12.10 -9.43
CA GLY A 15 -7.83 11.87 -8.64
C GLY A 15 -7.16 10.52 -8.87
N ASP A 16 -6.05 10.29 -8.15
CA ASP A 16 -5.14 9.16 -8.38
C ASP A 16 -5.86 7.79 -8.31
N PHE A 17 -6.76 7.61 -7.35
CA PHE A 17 -7.53 6.36 -7.19
C PHE A 17 -8.33 6.01 -8.45
N PHE A 18 -9.03 7.01 -9.01
CA PHE A 18 -9.85 6.81 -10.20
C PHE A 18 -8.99 6.51 -11.42
N HIS A 19 -7.87 7.22 -11.59
CA HIS A 19 -6.90 6.95 -12.66
C HIS A 19 -6.36 5.51 -12.58
N ILE A 20 -5.97 5.06 -11.39
CA ILE A 20 -5.44 3.71 -11.19
C ILE A 20 -6.50 2.66 -11.57
N ASN A 21 -7.75 2.84 -11.15
CA ASN A 21 -8.82 1.90 -11.51
C ASN A 21 -9.02 1.84 -13.02
N GLN A 22 -9.08 2.98 -13.71
CA GLN A 22 -9.20 2.99 -15.17
C GLN A 22 -8.00 2.35 -15.86
N ALA A 23 -6.79 2.60 -15.35
CA ALA A 23 -5.58 1.99 -15.89
C ALA A 23 -5.55 0.47 -15.70
N ILE A 24 -6.06 -0.04 -14.57
CA ILE A 24 -6.20 -1.49 -14.30
C ILE A 24 -7.29 -2.11 -15.17
N GLU A 25 -8.46 -1.46 -15.28
CA GLU A 25 -9.56 -1.93 -16.14
C GLU A 25 -9.10 -2.04 -17.59
N LYS A 26 -8.46 -0.98 -18.10
CA LYS A 26 -7.86 -0.99 -19.44
C LYS A 26 -6.82 -2.11 -19.60
N PHE A 27 -5.98 -2.35 -18.58
CA PHE A 27 -5.00 -3.43 -18.62
C PHE A 27 -5.68 -4.79 -18.74
N SER A 28 -6.72 -5.05 -17.95
CA SER A 28 -7.51 -6.27 -18.02
C SER A 28 -8.15 -6.46 -19.40
N ASP A 29 -8.74 -5.40 -19.97
CA ASP A 29 -9.37 -5.44 -21.29
C ASP A 29 -8.36 -5.77 -22.40
N LEU A 30 -7.17 -5.14 -22.36
CA LEU A 30 -6.10 -5.40 -23.33
C LEU A 30 -5.58 -6.84 -23.26
N ILE A 31 -5.50 -7.42 -22.06
CA ILE A 31 -5.13 -8.84 -21.91
C ILE A 31 -6.19 -9.74 -22.53
N ILE A 32 -7.48 -9.48 -22.31
CA ILE A 32 -8.58 -10.25 -22.90
C ILE A 32 -8.53 -10.15 -24.43
N GLU A 33 -8.35 -8.95 -24.98
CA GLU A 33 -8.28 -8.76 -26.43
C GLU A 33 -7.07 -9.46 -27.05
N LEU A 34 -5.90 -9.41 -26.40
CA LEU A 34 -4.71 -10.12 -26.87
C LEU A 34 -4.91 -11.63 -26.84
N ASP A 35 -5.53 -12.16 -25.78
CA ASP A 35 -5.79 -13.59 -25.62
C ASP A 35 -6.67 -14.12 -26.77
N GLN A 36 -7.74 -13.39 -27.11
CA GLN A 36 -8.62 -13.71 -28.22
C GLN A 36 -7.92 -13.76 -29.59
N LYS A 37 -6.83 -13.00 -29.76
CA LYS A 37 -6.09 -12.93 -31.03
C LYS A 37 -4.89 -13.87 -31.11
N LYS A 38 -4.23 -14.16 -29.98
CA LYS A 38 -2.88 -14.77 -29.95
C LYS A 38 -2.75 -15.99 -29.05
N ASP A 39 -3.81 -16.43 -28.37
CA ASP A 39 -3.78 -17.55 -27.40
C ASP A 39 -2.66 -17.33 -26.37
N LEU A 40 -2.91 -16.40 -25.44
CA LEU A 40 -1.88 -15.99 -24.49
C LEU A 40 -1.58 -17.12 -23.49
N PRO A 41 -0.32 -17.29 -23.06
CA PRO A 41 -0.01 -18.24 -22.01
C PRO A 41 -0.78 -17.96 -20.72
N ASP A 42 -1.20 -19.01 -20.00
CA ASP A 42 -1.96 -18.96 -18.73
C ASP A 42 -1.43 -17.95 -17.69
N LYS A 43 -0.12 -17.64 -17.73
CA LYS A 43 0.49 -16.62 -16.86
C LYS A 43 -0.21 -15.26 -16.98
N TYR A 44 -0.73 -14.90 -18.15
CA TYR A 44 -1.39 -13.61 -18.36
C TYR A 44 -2.75 -13.52 -17.68
N ILE A 45 -3.49 -14.63 -17.59
CA ILE A 45 -4.71 -14.73 -16.78
C ILE A 45 -4.38 -14.50 -15.31
N ARG A 46 -3.31 -15.12 -14.81
CA ARG A 46 -2.84 -14.88 -13.42
C ARG A 46 -2.46 -13.41 -13.21
N ILE A 47 -1.72 -12.81 -14.13
CA ILE A 47 -1.31 -11.40 -14.06
C ILE A 47 -2.54 -10.47 -14.04
N LYS A 48 -3.56 -10.74 -14.86
CA LYS A 48 -4.83 -10.01 -14.85
C LYS A 48 -5.51 -10.09 -13.49
N LEU A 49 -5.63 -11.29 -12.90
CA LEU A 49 -6.23 -11.47 -11.57
C LEU A 49 -5.44 -10.71 -10.48
N LEU A 50 -4.11 -10.72 -10.57
CA LEU A 50 -3.25 -9.93 -9.67
C LEU A 50 -3.48 -8.43 -9.85
N ALA A 51 -3.67 -7.95 -11.09
CA ALA A 51 -3.97 -6.56 -11.39
C ALA A 51 -5.28 -6.10 -10.73
N GLU A 52 -6.35 -6.89 -10.90
CA GLU A 52 -7.69 -6.59 -10.36
C GLU A 52 -7.70 -6.57 -8.81
N ALA A 53 -6.87 -7.39 -8.17
CA ALA A 53 -6.72 -7.40 -6.71
C ALA A 53 -6.15 -6.09 -6.13
N PHE A 54 -5.48 -5.25 -6.94
CA PHE A 54 -5.04 -3.92 -6.50
C PHE A 54 -6.21 -2.97 -6.26
N ILE A 55 -7.33 -3.10 -6.99
CA ILE A 55 -8.50 -2.21 -6.83
C ILE A 55 -9.02 -2.33 -5.39
N ILE A 56 -9.23 -3.54 -4.91
CA ILE A 56 -9.70 -3.81 -3.55
C ILE A 56 -8.67 -3.34 -2.53
N SER A 57 -7.40 -3.70 -2.73
CA SER A 57 -6.32 -3.36 -1.78
C SER A 57 -6.16 -1.83 -1.64
N LEU A 58 -6.22 -1.10 -2.76
CA LEU A 58 -6.10 0.35 -2.81
C LEU A 58 -7.32 1.03 -2.20
N ASN A 59 -8.52 0.49 -2.44
CA ASN A 59 -9.75 0.97 -1.84
C ASN A 59 -9.68 0.90 -0.30
N GLU A 60 -9.27 -0.24 0.25
CA GLU A 60 -9.11 -0.41 1.69
C GLU A 60 -8.03 0.53 2.26
N LEU A 61 -6.93 0.75 1.53
CA LEU A 61 -5.89 1.69 1.93
C LEU A 61 -6.41 3.13 1.95
N GLU A 62 -7.08 3.59 0.90
CA GLU A 62 -7.65 4.94 0.82
C GLU A 62 -8.61 5.20 1.99
N GLN A 63 -9.53 4.26 2.25
CA GLN A 63 -10.48 4.36 3.36
C GLN A 63 -9.78 4.41 4.71
N SER A 64 -8.72 3.62 4.89
CA SER A 64 -7.95 3.59 6.14
C SER A 64 -7.21 4.92 6.35
N VAL A 65 -6.60 5.48 5.30
CA VAL A 65 -5.90 6.77 5.36
C VAL A 65 -6.89 7.90 5.64
N PHE A 66 -8.04 7.90 4.95
CA PHE A 66 -9.11 8.87 5.17
C PHE A 66 -9.63 8.81 6.61
N SER A 67 -9.93 7.62 7.10
CA SER A 67 -10.47 7.43 8.45
C SER A 67 -9.46 7.83 9.51
N SER A 68 -8.20 7.41 9.37
CA SER A 68 -7.11 7.83 10.27
C SER A 68 -7.02 9.36 10.36
N LYS A 69 -7.04 10.07 9.23
CA LYS A 69 -7.04 11.54 9.19
C LYS A 69 -8.31 12.17 9.76
N LYS A 70 -9.47 11.55 9.55
CA LYS A 70 -10.75 12.05 10.06
C LYS A 70 -10.76 12.03 11.59
N TYR A 71 -10.37 10.90 12.18
CA TYR A 71 -10.34 10.73 13.63
C TYR A 71 -9.22 11.53 14.28
N SER A 72 -8.06 11.68 13.62
CA SER A 72 -6.95 12.49 14.15
C SER A 72 -7.32 13.95 14.43
N LYS A 73 -8.28 14.50 13.67
CA LYS A 73 -8.72 15.89 13.79
C LYS A 73 -9.60 16.16 15.01
N LYS A 74 -10.11 15.11 15.65
CA LYS A 74 -10.98 15.21 16.82
C LYS A 74 -10.23 15.05 18.14
N ILE A 75 -8.91 14.88 18.07
CA ILE A 75 -8.03 14.70 19.21
C ILE A 75 -7.30 16.02 19.43
N HIS A 76 -7.41 16.53 20.64
CA HIS A 76 -6.95 17.84 21.08
C HIS A 76 -6.04 17.73 22.31
N THR A 77 -6.18 16.66 23.08
CA THR A 77 -5.46 16.39 24.31
C THR A 77 -4.08 15.76 24.04
N THR A 78 -3.09 16.11 24.86
CA THR A 78 -1.68 15.69 24.70
C THR A 78 -1.36 14.34 25.35
N TYR A 79 -2.13 13.94 26.36
CA TYR A 79 -1.95 12.69 27.09
C TYR A 79 -3.24 11.86 27.00
N GLU A 80 -3.10 10.55 26.84
CA GLU A 80 -4.24 9.63 26.73
C GLU A 80 -5.13 9.67 27.99
N GLU A 81 -4.50 9.75 29.17
CA GLU A 81 -5.18 9.79 30.48
C GLU A 81 -6.07 11.02 30.67
N ASP A 82 -5.78 12.11 29.96
CA ASP A 82 -6.49 13.37 30.07
C ASP A 82 -7.70 13.44 29.10
N MET A 83 -7.86 12.44 28.22
CA MET A 83 -8.95 12.39 27.25
C MET A 83 -10.28 12.05 27.91
N ASP A 84 -11.34 12.73 27.47
CA ASP A 84 -12.69 12.27 27.79
C ASP A 84 -13.05 10.98 27.01
N ALA A 85 -14.14 10.32 27.39
CA ALA A 85 -14.53 9.04 26.78
C ALA A 85 -14.82 9.14 25.26
N ALA A 86 -15.23 10.30 24.76
CA ALA A 86 -15.52 10.50 23.34
C ALA A 86 -14.22 10.69 22.54
N GLU A 87 -13.32 11.51 23.06
CA GLU A 87 -11.99 11.74 22.50
C GLU A 87 -11.15 10.45 22.52
N LEU A 88 -11.16 9.71 23.63
CA LEU A 88 -10.43 8.44 23.76
C LEU A 88 -10.89 7.41 22.71
N LYS A 89 -12.20 7.34 22.46
CA LYS A 89 -12.76 6.50 21.39
C LYS A 89 -12.26 6.93 20.02
N ASP A 90 -12.26 8.23 19.73
CA ASP A 90 -11.76 8.75 18.45
C ASP A 90 -10.23 8.54 18.32
N TYR A 91 -9.47 8.61 19.41
CA TYR A 91 -8.04 8.26 19.46
C TYR A 91 -7.81 6.79 19.09
N TYR A 92 -8.52 5.84 19.71
CA TYR A 92 -8.36 4.43 19.35
C TYR A 92 -8.77 4.12 17.90
N LEU A 93 -9.81 4.77 17.39
CA LEU A 93 -10.17 4.66 15.97
C LEU A 93 -9.05 5.23 15.07
N HIS A 94 -8.48 6.38 15.41
CA HIS A 94 -7.32 6.92 14.71
C HIS A 94 -6.16 5.93 14.68
N VAL A 95 -5.75 5.40 15.84
CA VAL A 95 -4.64 4.46 15.98
C VAL A 95 -4.89 3.18 15.17
N TYR A 96 -6.10 2.62 15.26
CA TYR A 96 -6.50 1.45 14.49
C TYR A 96 -6.33 1.67 12.98
N TYR A 97 -6.90 2.75 12.44
CA TYR A 97 -6.81 3.03 11.01
C TYR A 97 -5.41 3.45 10.58
N TYR A 98 -4.65 4.13 11.44
CA TYR A 98 -3.26 4.50 11.19
C TYR A 98 -2.38 3.25 11.02
N LYS A 99 -2.47 2.32 11.99
CA LYS A 99 -1.74 1.04 11.98
C LYS A 99 -2.07 0.20 10.75
N ASN A 100 -3.36 0.04 10.47
CA ASN A 100 -3.82 -0.69 9.28
C ASN A 100 -3.32 -0.04 7.98
N SER A 101 -3.33 1.29 7.89
CA SER A 101 -2.89 1.99 6.69
C SER A 101 -1.42 1.73 6.37
N PHE A 102 -0.51 1.87 7.33
CA PHE A 102 0.91 1.66 7.02
C PHE A 102 1.26 0.21 6.72
N ILE A 103 0.57 -0.76 7.34
CA ILE A 103 0.73 -2.18 7.00
C ILE A 103 0.29 -2.42 5.55
N ARG A 104 -0.86 -1.87 5.17
CA ARG A 104 -1.43 -1.98 3.81
C ARG A 104 -0.54 -1.32 2.75
N ILE A 105 0.09 -0.18 3.05
CA ILE A 105 1.07 0.45 2.15
C ILE A 105 2.17 -0.54 1.75
N PHE A 106 2.80 -1.19 2.74
CA PHE A 106 3.87 -2.14 2.44
C PHE A 106 3.35 -3.42 1.78
N SER A 107 2.18 -3.92 2.17
CA SER A 107 1.55 -5.07 1.52
C SER A 107 1.28 -4.81 0.03
N ILE A 108 0.77 -3.63 -0.33
CA ILE A 108 0.53 -3.26 -1.74
C ILE A 108 1.85 -3.14 -2.50
N LEU A 109 2.88 -2.53 -1.93
CA LEU A 109 4.19 -2.47 -2.58
C LEU A 109 4.77 -3.87 -2.79
N ASP A 110 4.71 -4.75 -1.80
CA ASP A 110 5.20 -6.12 -1.95
C ASP A 110 4.43 -6.87 -3.05
N LYS A 111 3.09 -6.74 -3.11
CA LYS A 111 2.28 -7.25 -4.22
C LYS A 111 2.72 -6.68 -5.57
N LEU A 112 3.01 -5.38 -5.64
CA LEU A 112 3.52 -4.73 -6.85
C LEU A 112 4.88 -5.29 -7.27
N GLY A 113 5.74 -5.62 -6.31
CA GLY A 113 7.00 -6.31 -6.57
C GLY A 113 6.80 -7.66 -7.27
N TYR A 114 5.87 -8.50 -6.77
CA TYR A 114 5.54 -9.78 -7.41
C TYR A 114 4.87 -9.58 -8.77
N PHE A 115 3.98 -8.61 -8.90
CA PHE A 115 3.36 -8.27 -10.18
C PHE A 115 4.39 -7.90 -11.24
N LEU A 116 5.34 -7.01 -10.92
CA LEU A 116 6.44 -6.63 -11.82
C LEU A 116 7.34 -7.82 -12.17
N ASN A 117 7.61 -8.67 -11.19
CA ASN A 117 8.41 -9.87 -11.38
C ASN A 117 7.80 -10.81 -12.43
N ASP A 118 6.50 -11.07 -12.31
CA ASP A 118 5.76 -11.96 -13.21
C ASP A 118 5.54 -11.30 -14.59
N LEU A 119 5.15 -10.02 -14.61
CA LEU A 119 4.87 -9.29 -15.83
C LEU A 119 6.11 -9.17 -16.73
N PHE A 120 7.28 -8.89 -16.13
CA PHE A 120 8.51 -8.65 -16.89
C PHE A 120 9.51 -9.81 -16.84
N ASP A 121 9.12 -10.96 -16.27
CA ASP A 121 9.97 -12.16 -16.12
C ASP A 121 11.33 -11.80 -15.48
N LEU A 122 11.29 -11.10 -14.34
CA LEU A 122 12.51 -10.60 -13.68
C LEU A 122 13.27 -11.70 -12.94
N LYS A 123 12.60 -12.81 -12.61
CA LYS A 123 13.15 -13.97 -11.89
C LYS A 123 13.81 -13.58 -10.56
N THR A 124 13.24 -12.61 -9.86
CA THR A 124 13.77 -12.03 -8.62
C THR A 124 13.86 -13.08 -7.51
N GLU A 125 12.98 -14.07 -7.52
CA GLU A 125 12.98 -15.20 -6.60
C GLU A 125 14.26 -16.05 -6.68
N GLN A 126 14.95 -16.07 -7.82
CA GLN A 126 16.22 -16.78 -7.99
C GLN A 126 17.37 -16.08 -7.24
N VAL A 127 17.27 -14.76 -7.06
CA VAL A 127 18.21 -13.98 -6.26
C VAL A 127 17.82 -14.01 -4.78
N LYS A 128 16.52 -13.92 -4.49
CA LYS A 128 15.99 -13.95 -3.13
C LYS A 128 14.57 -14.51 -3.12
N SER A 129 14.37 -15.68 -2.52
CA SER A 129 13.07 -16.37 -2.48
C SER A 129 11.92 -15.51 -1.94
N ARG A 130 12.19 -14.67 -0.93
CA ARG A 130 11.27 -13.65 -0.41
C ARG A 130 11.83 -12.27 -0.68
N PHE A 131 11.26 -11.57 -1.65
CA PHE A 131 11.74 -10.28 -2.10
C PHE A 131 10.69 -9.18 -1.90
N SER A 132 11.15 -7.93 -1.87
CA SER A 132 10.30 -6.75 -1.73
C SER A 132 10.15 -6.04 -3.08
N TYR A 133 9.22 -5.08 -3.16
CA TYR A 133 9.16 -4.10 -4.26
C TYR A 133 10.53 -3.55 -4.66
N TYR A 134 11.33 -3.14 -3.67
CA TYR A 134 12.65 -2.54 -3.91
C TYR A 134 13.68 -3.53 -4.46
N THR A 135 13.49 -4.82 -4.21
CA THR A 135 14.31 -5.88 -4.77
C THR A 135 13.96 -6.10 -6.25
N ALA A 136 12.66 -6.18 -6.58
CA ALA A 136 12.22 -6.26 -7.98
C ALA A 136 12.67 -5.03 -8.79
N LEU A 137 12.56 -3.83 -8.21
CA LEU A 137 13.03 -2.59 -8.86
C LEU A 137 14.54 -2.58 -9.11
N ARG A 138 15.33 -3.17 -8.20
CA ARG A 138 16.77 -3.36 -8.42
C ARG A 138 17.02 -4.38 -9.53
N GLN A 139 16.27 -5.47 -9.55
CA GLN A 139 16.38 -6.50 -10.59
C GLN A 139 16.08 -5.96 -11.99
N MET A 140 15.10 -5.05 -12.12
CA MET A 140 14.85 -4.35 -13.39
C MET A 140 16.09 -3.58 -13.89
N TYR A 141 16.79 -2.91 -12.97
CA TYR A 141 18.02 -2.18 -13.29
C TYR A 141 19.15 -3.13 -13.69
N ASP A 142 19.40 -4.16 -12.89
CA ASP A 142 20.50 -5.12 -13.10
C ASP A 142 20.32 -5.88 -14.43
N LEU A 143 19.08 -6.27 -14.76
CA LEU A 143 18.74 -6.93 -16.02
C LEU A 143 18.56 -5.97 -17.21
N LYS A 144 18.63 -4.65 -16.98
CA LYS A 144 18.33 -3.61 -17.97
C LYS A 144 16.95 -3.78 -18.62
N LYS A 145 15.98 -4.33 -17.88
CA LYS A 145 14.61 -4.55 -18.34
C LYS A 145 13.76 -3.30 -18.08
N HIS A 146 13.05 -2.84 -19.12
CA HIS A 146 12.17 -1.67 -19.07
C HIS A 146 12.82 -0.43 -18.42
N PRO A 147 13.97 0.05 -18.94
CA PRO A 147 14.76 1.09 -18.29
C PRO A 147 14.01 2.42 -18.09
N THR A 148 13.04 2.74 -18.95
CA THR A 148 12.19 3.92 -18.80
C THR A 148 11.32 3.83 -17.54
N LEU A 149 10.56 2.74 -17.40
CA LEU A 149 9.74 2.50 -16.21
C LEU A 149 10.60 2.40 -14.95
N GLN A 150 11.72 1.67 -15.03
CA GLN A 150 12.63 1.52 -13.90
C GLN A 150 13.10 2.88 -13.36
N LYS A 151 13.47 3.82 -14.24
CA LYS A 151 13.91 5.17 -13.84
C LYS A 151 12.79 5.96 -13.15
N LEU A 152 11.57 5.90 -13.68
CA LEU A 152 10.40 6.57 -13.10
C LEU A 152 10.11 6.05 -11.69
N LEU A 153 10.05 4.73 -11.53
CA LEU A 153 9.84 4.08 -10.23
C LEU A 153 11.00 4.34 -9.25
N TYR A 154 12.23 4.42 -9.74
CA TYR A 154 13.38 4.79 -8.92
C TYR A 154 13.32 6.24 -8.44
N HIS A 155 12.86 7.17 -9.28
CA HIS A 155 12.66 8.55 -8.89
C HIS A 155 11.60 8.68 -7.80
N ILE A 156 10.44 8.03 -7.97
CA ILE A 156 9.39 7.97 -6.94
C ILE A 156 9.96 7.40 -5.64
N LYS A 157 10.70 6.29 -5.69
CA LYS A 157 11.36 5.73 -4.51
C LYS A 157 12.24 6.75 -3.78
N LEU A 158 13.03 7.55 -4.51
CA LEU A 158 13.92 8.53 -3.90
C LEU A 158 13.16 9.68 -3.27
N GLU A 159 12.14 10.20 -3.95
CA GLU A 159 11.28 11.28 -3.47
C GLU A 159 10.61 10.93 -2.13
N TYR A 160 10.08 9.70 -2.03
CA TYR A 160 9.34 9.24 -0.84
C TYR A 160 10.20 8.47 0.18
N LYS A 161 11.54 8.50 0.05
CA LYS A 161 12.45 7.68 0.87
C LYS A 161 12.25 7.91 2.37
N GLU A 162 12.22 9.16 2.82
CA GLU A 162 12.17 9.49 4.24
C GLU A 162 10.80 9.13 4.89
N PRO A 163 9.65 9.54 4.32
CA PRO A 163 8.36 9.10 4.84
C PRO A 163 8.23 7.57 4.92
N MET A 164 8.71 6.86 3.90
CA MET A 164 8.64 5.39 3.87
C MET A 164 9.57 4.73 4.87
N ASN A 165 10.73 5.32 5.15
CA ASN A 165 11.61 4.85 6.22
C ASN A 165 10.93 5.01 7.59
N HIS A 166 10.24 6.13 7.82
CA HIS A 166 9.48 6.34 9.04
C HIS A 166 8.37 5.30 9.22
N LEU A 167 7.52 5.12 8.20
CA LEU A 167 6.44 4.12 8.24
C LEU A 167 6.97 2.70 8.41
N ARG A 168 8.13 2.37 7.82
CA ARG A 168 8.76 1.06 7.97
C ARG A 168 9.21 0.82 9.41
N LYS A 169 9.81 1.82 10.06
CA LYS A 169 10.20 1.74 11.47
C LYS A 169 8.97 1.53 12.36
N LYS A 170 7.89 2.29 12.13
CA LYS A 170 6.61 2.12 12.85
C LYS A 170 6.02 0.73 12.68
N ARG A 171 5.97 0.23 11.44
CA ARG A 171 5.50 -1.14 11.15
C ARG A 171 6.35 -2.20 11.83
N ASN A 172 7.68 -2.08 11.77
CA ASN A 172 8.57 -3.06 12.40
C ASN A 172 8.43 -3.06 13.93
N LEU A 173 8.24 -1.88 14.53
CA LEU A 173 7.96 -1.75 15.96
C LEU A 173 6.61 -2.38 16.32
N GLU A 174 5.56 -2.14 15.53
CA GLU A 174 4.24 -2.75 15.74
C GLU A 174 4.28 -4.27 15.65
N ILE A 175 4.96 -4.81 14.62
CA ILE A 175 5.15 -6.26 14.47
C ILE A 175 5.93 -6.82 15.65
N HIS A 176 6.94 -6.09 16.14
CA HIS A 176 7.70 -6.48 17.32
C HIS A 176 6.83 -6.48 18.58
N TYR A 177 6.01 -5.44 18.81
CA TYR A 177 5.08 -5.40 19.93
C TYR A 177 4.09 -6.56 19.88
N ILE A 178 3.47 -6.84 18.72
CA ILE A 178 2.57 -7.99 18.57
C ILE A 178 3.32 -9.30 18.90
N ASN A 179 4.55 -9.46 18.40
CA ASN A 179 5.32 -10.67 18.65
C ASN A 179 5.77 -10.80 20.13
N VAL A 180 6.11 -9.70 20.80
CA VAL A 180 6.52 -9.71 22.22
C VAL A 180 5.32 -9.82 23.13
N GLU A 181 4.21 -9.13 22.87
CA GLU A 181 2.95 -9.29 23.59
C GLU A 181 2.46 -10.74 23.52
N MET A 182 2.58 -11.39 22.35
CA MET A 182 2.32 -12.83 22.20
C MET A 182 3.29 -13.72 22.99
N LEU A 183 4.51 -13.27 23.26
CA LEU A 183 5.51 -13.99 24.08
C LEU A 183 5.35 -13.71 25.58
N ASP A 184 4.94 -12.50 25.96
CA ASP A 184 4.64 -12.10 27.35
C ASP A 184 3.30 -12.67 27.83
N ASP A 185 2.30 -12.83 26.95
CA ASP A 185 1.10 -13.60 27.28
C ASP A 185 1.40 -15.08 27.57
N LEU A 186 2.55 -15.59 27.09
CA LEU A 186 3.09 -16.91 27.47
C LEU A 186 3.96 -16.84 28.74
N ALA A 187 4.37 -15.66 29.18
CA ALA A 187 5.30 -15.41 30.28
C ALA A 187 4.77 -14.32 31.24
N LYS A 188 3.56 -14.48 31.79
CA LYS A 188 3.06 -13.57 32.83
C LYS A 188 3.77 -13.79 34.16
N THR A 189 4.74 -12.93 34.47
CA THR A 189 5.06 -12.44 35.81
C THR A 189 5.65 -11.02 35.73
N ASP A 190 4.91 -10.10 36.32
CA ASP A 190 5.31 -8.87 37.03
C ASP A 190 5.93 -7.65 36.31
N ASP A 191 5.43 -6.50 36.77
CA ASP A 191 5.87 -5.10 36.64
C ASP A 191 5.72 -4.40 35.28
N VAL A 192 4.70 -3.55 35.18
CA VAL A 192 4.69 -2.43 34.23
C VAL A 192 4.46 -1.12 35.00
N SER A 193 5.52 -0.32 35.02
CA SER A 193 5.61 1.03 35.57
C SER A 193 4.61 2.01 34.92
N GLU A 194 4.00 2.86 35.74
CA GLU A 194 3.08 3.96 35.38
C GLU A 194 3.81 5.13 34.68
N GLU A 195 4.26 4.94 33.44
CA GLU A 195 4.63 6.07 32.58
C GLU A 195 3.44 6.51 31.71
N LYS A 196 3.06 7.79 31.82
CA LYS A 196 1.97 8.39 31.05
C LYS A 196 2.23 8.24 29.55
N VAL A 197 1.27 7.68 28.82
CA VAL A 197 1.36 7.53 27.36
C VAL A 197 1.14 8.89 26.69
N THR A 198 2.21 9.48 26.14
CA THR A 198 2.14 10.71 25.34
C THR A 198 1.50 10.44 23.99
N VAL A 199 0.53 11.26 23.61
CA VAL A 199 -0.03 11.25 22.26
C VAL A 199 1.04 11.74 21.29
N GLU A 200 1.48 10.86 20.37
CA GLU A 200 2.44 11.23 19.34
C GLU A 200 1.94 12.41 18.50
N ASN A 201 2.83 13.13 17.79
CA ASN A 201 2.43 14.19 16.88
C ASN A 201 1.55 13.65 15.73
N LEU A 202 0.23 13.65 15.94
CA LEU A 202 -0.75 13.03 15.04
C LEU A 202 -0.77 13.73 13.68
N ALA A 203 -0.58 15.05 13.65
CA ALA A 203 -0.54 15.80 12.40
C ALA A 203 0.63 15.35 11.51
N ASN A 204 1.82 15.20 12.10
CA ASN A 204 2.99 14.70 11.39
C ASN A 204 2.83 13.22 10.98
N ASN A 205 2.30 12.38 11.87
CA ASN A 205 2.03 10.97 11.56
C ASN A 205 1.08 10.82 10.37
N VAL A 206 -0.03 11.57 10.37
CA VAL A 206 -0.99 11.58 9.27
C VAL A 206 -0.34 12.12 7.99
N TYR A 207 0.47 13.18 8.07
CA TYR A 207 1.18 13.71 6.90
C TYR A 207 2.10 12.64 6.28
N ILE A 208 2.94 11.99 7.09
CA ILE A 208 3.83 10.91 6.66
C ILE A 208 3.03 9.74 6.05
N LEU A 209 1.89 9.39 6.66
CA LEU A 209 1.01 8.35 6.13
C LEU A 209 0.46 8.72 4.74
N GLN A 210 0.03 9.96 4.56
CA GLN A 210 -0.44 10.46 3.27
C GLN A 210 0.67 10.45 2.20
N GLN A 211 1.93 10.72 2.58
CA GLN A 211 3.07 10.57 1.66
C GLN A 211 3.26 9.11 1.23
N GLY A 212 3.13 8.15 2.16
CA GLY A 212 3.21 6.74 1.83
C GLY A 212 2.07 6.27 0.91
N TYR A 213 0.85 6.77 1.13
CA TYR A 213 -0.28 6.55 0.21
C TYR A 213 0.01 7.12 -1.18
N LYS A 214 0.51 8.36 -1.27
CA LYS A 214 0.83 8.99 -2.55
C LYS A 214 1.90 8.22 -3.32
N MET A 215 2.94 7.73 -2.64
CA MET A 215 3.95 6.88 -3.27
C MET A 215 3.33 5.62 -3.90
N VAL A 216 2.43 4.94 -3.19
CA VAL A 216 1.72 3.75 -3.70
C VAL A 216 0.92 4.12 -4.95
N CYS A 217 0.16 5.20 -4.90
CA CYS A 217 -0.64 5.67 -6.02
C CYS A 217 0.23 5.95 -7.25
N LEU A 218 1.27 6.79 -7.12
CA LEU A 218 2.16 7.13 -8.22
C LEU A 218 2.85 5.88 -8.80
N SER A 219 3.28 4.94 -7.95
CA SER A 219 3.90 3.71 -8.41
C SER A 219 2.94 2.85 -9.24
N LEU A 220 1.68 2.74 -8.83
CA LEU A 220 0.66 1.99 -9.58
C LEU A 220 0.32 2.68 -10.89
N ILE A 221 0.17 4.00 -10.90
CA ILE A 221 -0.06 4.80 -12.11
C ILE A 221 1.03 4.52 -13.14
N GLU A 222 2.29 4.73 -12.78
CA GLU A 222 3.41 4.53 -13.71
C GLU A 222 3.49 3.10 -14.24
N VAL A 223 3.23 2.10 -13.40
CA VAL A 223 3.27 0.70 -13.81
C VAL A 223 2.13 0.36 -14.79
N PHE A 224 0.88 0.72 -14.47
CA PHE A 224 -0.26 0.36 -15.30
C PHE A 224 -0.32 1.19 -16.58
N ASP A 225 0.04 2.48 -16.56
CA ASP A 225 0.12 3.29 -17.77
C ASP A 225 1.20 2.74 -18.72
N TYR A 226 2.37 2.38 -18.19
CA TYR A 226 3.43 1.76 -18.99
C TYR A 226 3.02 0.40 -19.54
N ALA A 227 2.40 -0.45 -18.71
CA ALA A 227 1.94 -1.78 -19.12
C ALA A 227 0.87 -1.69 -20.22
N ASN A 228 -0.08 -0.76 -20.09
CA ASN A 228 -1.09 -0.48 -21.11
C ASN A 228 -0.46 -0.07 -22.45
N GLN A 229 0.54 0.82 -22.42
CA GLN A 229 1.27 1.20 -23.64
C GLN A 229 1.99 0.01 -24.29
N LEU A 230 2.55 -0.89 -23.48
CA LEU A 230 3.24 -2.08 -23.98
C LEU A 230 2.27 -3.07 -24.63
N LEU A 231 1.13 -3.36 -24.00
CA LEU A 231 0.10 -4.25 -24.53
C LEU A 231 -0.58 -3.66 -25.78
N GLN A 232 -0.86 -2.36 -25.79
CA GLN A 232 -1.43 -1.67 -26.96
C GLN A 232 -0.53 -1.83 -28.19
N LYS A 233 0.77 -1.61 -28.03
CA LYS A 233 1.74 -1.82 -29.12
C LYS A 233 1.77 -3.27 -29.59
N GLN A 234 1.64 -4.23 -28.68
CA GLN A 234 1.56 -5.64 -29.05
C GLN A 234 0.31 -5.95 -29.86
N LEU A 235 -0.83 -5.34 -29.54
CA LEU A 235 -2.08 -5.44 -30.31
C LEU A 235 -1.97 -4.82 -31.70
N GLU A 236 -1.36 -3.65 -31.83
CA GLU A 236 -1.18 -2.97 -33.13
C GLU A 236 -0.27 -3.77 -34.10
N HIS A 237 0.60 -4.61 -33.55
CA HIS A 237 1.46 -5.53 -34.30
C HIS A 237 0.87 -6.96 -34.37
N THR A 238 -0.43 -7.12 -34.13
CA THR A 238 -1.19 -8.38 -34.28
C THR A 238 -2.15 -8.27 -35.45
#